data_AF-A0A2J8A2Y9-F1
#
_entry.id   AF-A0A2J8A2Y9-F1
#
_cell.length_a   1.000
_cell.length_b   1.000
_cell.length_c   1.000
_cell.angle_alpha   90.00
_cell.angle_beta   90.00
_cell.angle_gamma   90.00
#
_symmetry.space_group_name_H-M   'P 1'
#
loop_
_entity.id
_entity.type
_entity.pdbx_description
1 polymer ?
#
loop_
_entity_poly.entity_id
_entity_poly.type
_entity_poly.pdbx_seq_one_letter_code
_entity_poly.pdbx_strand_id
1 'polypeptide(L)'
;MVVFKTTGGRAWNPPGGLRPLTPSQKRNRKKNVELTLKNMSVLKMAQAQQPALPVRLYKPLSFNRALWLKRKLEEARTSLGWGMDAASLQQQARAASPSLRGPGSLLPPAARAALAQEEQQQQQQR
;
A
#
# COMPACT_ATOMS: atom_id res chain seq x y z
N MET A 1 9.78 -31.84 45.50
CA MET A 1 9.67 -31.29 44.12
C MET A 1 10.17 -29.85 44.16
N VAL A 2 11.37 -29.58 43.63
CA VAL A 2 12.01 -28.26 43.68
C VAL A 2 11.66 -27.51 42.39
N VAL A 3 10.92 -26.41 42.49
CA VAL A 3 10.57 -25.56 41.35
C VAL A 3 11.70 -24.55 41.14
N PHE A 4 12.48 -24.73 40.08
CA PHE A 4 13.46 -23.73 39.65
C PHE A 4 12.73 -22.56 39.00
N LYS A 5 12.81 -21.37 39.62
CA LYS A 5 12.26 -20.14 39.04
C LYS A 5 13.09 -19.81 37.80
N THR A 6 12.50 -19.91 36.61
CA THR A 6 13.11 -19.35 35.41
C THR A 6 13.12 -17.84 35.59
N THR A 7 14.31 -17.23 35.54
CA THR A 7 14.45 -15.78 35.47
C THR A 7 13.71 -15.33 34.21
N GLY A 8 12.51 -14.77 34.41
CA GLY A 8 11.60 -14.39 33.35
C GLY A 8 12.30 -13.57 32.26
N GLY A 9 11.94 -13.87 31.01
CA GLY A 9 12.58 -13.39 29.80
C GLY A 9 12.87 -11.89 29.81
N ARG A 10 14.05 -11.52 29.30
CA ARG A 10 14.48 -10.13 29.12
C ARG A 10 13.40 -9.39 28.34
N ALA A 11 12.74 -8.44 28.99
CA ALA A 11 11.73 -7.62 28.34
C ALA A 11 12.33 -6.94 27.11
N TRP A 12 11.70 -7.14 25.95
CA TRP A 12 12.15 -6.55 24.68
C TRP A 12 12.20 -5.02 24.75
N ASN A 13 11.33 -4.43 25.58
CA ASN A 13 11.34 -3.03 25.94
C ASN A 13 11.47 -2.88 27.47
N PRO A 14 12.36 -1.99 27.96
CA PRO A 14 12.45 -1.71 29.38
C PRO A 14 11.11 -1.13 29.90
N PRO A 15 10.76 -1.38 31.18
CA PRO A 15 9.47 -1.00 31.75
C PRO A 15 9.25 0.53 31.86
N GLY A 16 10.29 1.34 31.65
CA GLY A 16 10.27 2.80 31.75
C GLY A 16 10.00 3.56 30.44
N GLY A 17 9.51 2.89 29.40
CA GLY A 17 9.14 3.51 28.13
C GLY A 17 10.19 3.43 27.01
N LEU A 18 9.89 4.05 25.86
CA LEU A 18 10.77 4.06 24.70
C LEU A 18 12.03 4.87 25.00
N ARG A 19 13.19 4.32 24.63
CA ARG A 19 14.47 5.04 24.75
C ARG A 19 14.46 6.28 23.84
N PRO A 20 14.97 7.43 24.31
CA PRO A 20 15.12 8.58 23.44
C PRO A 20 16.09 8.27 22.30
N LEU A 21 15.83 8.83 21.12
CA LEU A 21 16.68 8.64 19.95
C LEU A 21 18.04 9.30 20.16
N THR A 22 19.11 8.56 19.86
CA THR A 22 20.48 9.11 19.86
C THR A 22 20.64 10.15 18.74
N PRO A 23 21.60 11.09 18.85
CA PRO A 23 21.86 12.05 17.78
C PRO A 23 22.12 11.40 16.41
N SER A 24 22.84 10.27 16.39
CA SER A 24 23.09 9.49 15.17
C SER A 24 21.81 8.91 14.56
N GLN A 25 20.90 8.38 15.39
CA GLN A 25 19.60 7.89 14.94
C GLN A 25 18.74 9.01 14.36
N LYS A 26 18.74 10.19 14.98
CA LYS A 26 18.05 11.38 14.45
C LYS A 26 18.60 11.79 13.09
N ARG A 27 19.94 11.80 12.92
CA ARG A 27 20.60 12.11 11.63
C ARG A 27 20.23 11.10 10.55
N ASN A 28 20.26 9.81 10.87
CA ASN A 28 19.86 8.76 9.92
C ASN A 28 18.39 8.86 9.53
N ARG A 29 17.51 9.16 10.50
CA ARG A 29 16.10 9.43 10.21
C ARG A 29 15.94 10.61 9.25
N LYS A 30 16.66 11.71 9.46
CA LYS A 30 16.63 12.88 8.56
C LYS A 30 17.05 12.49 7.13
N LYS A 31 18.18 11.77 6.99
CA LYS A 31 18.66 11.27 5.69
C LYS A 31 17.62 10.37 5.00
N ASN A 32 17.00 9.46 5.74
CA ASN A 32 15.99 8.56 5.20
C ASN A 32 14.75 9.34 4.72
N VAL A 33 14.29 10.32 5.50
CA VAL A 33 13.15 11.18 5.12
C VAL A 33 13.48 11.97 3.86
N GLU A 34 14.66 12.58 3.78
CA GLU A 34 15.11 13.32 2.59
C GLU A 34 15.15 12.41 1.35
N LEU A 35 15.66 11.18 1.49
CA LEU A 35 15.68 10.19 0.42
C LEU A 35 14.26 9.81 -0.02
N THR A 36 13.36 9.55 0.93
CA THR A 36 11.95 9.23 0.63
C THR A 36 11.27 10.37 -0.13
N LEU A 37 11.47 11.62 0.29
CA LEU A 37 10.90 12.79 -0.37
C LEU A 37 11.43 12.95 -1.80
N LYS A 38 12.74 12.74 -2.01
CA LYS A 38 13.34 12.72 -3.35
C LYS A 38 12.75 11.62 -4.24
N ASN A 39 12.63 10.41 -3.71
CA ASN A 39 12.07 9.30 -4.48
C ASN A 39 10.61 9.59 -4.85
N MET A 40 9.82 10.12 -3.92
CA MET A 40 8.44 10.54 -4.19
C MET A 40 8.36 11.65 -5.24
N SER A 41 9.26 12.65 -5.21
CA SER A 41 9.24 13.71 -6.22
C SER A 41 9.53 13.18 -7.61
N VAL A 42 10.50 12.27 -7.75
CA VAL A 42 10.81 11.62 -9.03
C VAL A 42 9.62 10.83 -9.56
N LEU A 43 8.94 10.05 -8.70
CA LEU A 43 7.75 9.30 -9.10
C LEU A 43 6.60 10.22 -9.53
N LYS A 44 6.39 11.33 -8.83
CA LYS A 44 5.38 12.34 -9.22
C LYS A 44 5.72 13.00 -10.55
N MET A 45 6.99 13.33 -10.79
CA MET A 45 7.43 13.88 -12.08
C MET A 45 7.22 12.87 -13.20
N ALA A 46 7.59 11.60 -12.98
CA ALA A 46 7.37 10.54 -13.95
C ALA A 46 5.88 10.35 -14.25
N GLN A 47 5.03 10.38 -13.22
CA GLN A 47 3.57 10.31 -13.38
C GLN A 47 3.02 11.49 -14.19
N ALA A 48 3.46 12.71 -13.90
CA ALA A 48 3.03 13.90 -14.64
C ALA A 48 3.46 13.88 -16.12
N GLN A 49 4.57 13.20 -16.42
CA GLN A 49 5.08 13.00 -17.78
C GLN A 49 4.51 11.74 -18.45
N GLN A 50 3.59 11.00 -17.81
CA GLN A 50 2.98 9.84 -18.46
C GLN A 50 2.13 10.32 -19.65
N PRO A 51 2.41 9.83 -20.86
CA PRO A 51 1.63 10.16 -22.03
C PRO A 51 0.24 9.53 -21.92
N ALA A 52 -0.81 10.29 -22.26
CA ALA A 52 -2.20 9.82 -22.19
C ALA A 52 -2.48 8.63 -23.13
N LEU A 53 -1.69 8.50 -24.20
CA LEU A 53 -1.74 7.39 -25.14
C LEU A 53 -0.44 6.59 -25.07
N PRO A 54 -0.52 5.25 -25.26
CA PRO A 54 0.68 4.42 -25.28
C PRO A 54 1.61 4.89 -26.40
N VAL A 55 2.84 5.29 -26.04
CA VAL A 55 3.84 5.79 -27.00
C VAL A 55 4.19 4.66 -27.94
N ARG A 56 3.81 4.82 -29.21
CA ARG A 56 4.29 3.97 -30.29
C ARG A 56 5.64 4.52 -30.73
N LEU A 57 6.64 3.65 -30.76
CA LEU A 57 7.93 4.02 -31.31
C LEU A 57 7.78 4.26 -32.81
N TYR A 58 8.34 5.37 -33.29
CA TYR A 58 8.36 5.68 -34.72
C TYR A 58 9.03 4.57 -35.55
N LYS A 59 10.03 3.90 -34.97
CA LYS A 59 10.67 2.70 -35.54
C LYS A 59 10.52 1.53 -34.58
N PRO A 60 10.19 0.32 -35.07
CA PRO A 60 10.15 -0.86 -34.22
C PRO A 60 11.54 -1.14 -33.63
N LEU A 61 11.57 -1.65 -32.39
CA LEU A 61 12.82 -2.08 -31.76
C LEU A 61 13.37 -3.30 -32.51
N SER A 62 14.70 -3.39 -32.62
CA SER A 62 15.34 -4.62 -33.05
C SER A 62 15.04 -5.75 -32.05
N PHE A 63 14.94 -6.98 -32.56
CA PHE A 63 14.57 -8.14 -31.76
C PHE A 63 15.45 -8.32 -30.51
N ASN A 64 16.77 -8.21 -30.67
CA ASN A 64 17.73 -8.32 -29.57
C ASN A 64 17.52 -7.23 -28.51
N ARG A 65 17.21 -6.01 -28.94
CA ARG A 65 16.96 -4.89 -28.03
C ARG A 65 15.64 -5.05 -27.28
N ALA A 66 14.61 -5.55 -27.95
CA ALA A 66 13.33 -5.87 -27.33
C ALA A 66 13.47 -6.98 -26.27
N LEU A 67 14.21 -8.05 -26.58
CA LEU A 67 14.52 -9.13 -25.62
C LEU A 67 15.30 -8.62 -24.41
N TRP A 68 16.32 -7.80 -24.65
CA TRP A 68 17.12 -7.21 -23.58
C TRP A 68 16.28 -6.34 -22.64
N LEU A 69 15.41 -5.48 -23.20
CA LEU A 69 14.49 -4.64 -22.41
C LEU A 69 13.50 -5.48 -21.60
N LYS A 70 12.95 -6.56 -22.18
CA LYS A 70 12.07 -7.49 -21.45
C LYS A 70 12.80 -8.12 -20.26
N ARG A 71 14.03 -8.61 -20.45
CA ARG A 71 14.84 -9.19 -19.37
C ARG A 71 15.10 -8.17 -18.26
N LYS A 72 15.44 -6.93 -18.62
CA LYS A 72 15.67 -5.86 -17.64
C LYS A 72 14.41 -5.47 -16.87
N LEU A 73 13.24 -5.49 -17.52
CA LEU A 73 11.97 -5.30 -16.84
C LEU A 73 11.67 -6.41 -15.83
N GLU A 74 11.94 -7.67 -16.16
CA GLU A 74 11.77 -8.79 -15.22
C GLU A 74 12.75 -8.73 -14.04
N GLU A 75 14.01 -8.36 -14.29
CA GLU A 75 15.01 -8.11 -13.22
C GLU A 75 14.56 -6.95 -12.30
N ALA A 76 13.97 -5.90 -12.87
CA ALA A 76 13.41 -4.79 -12.09
C ALA A 76 12.16 -5.21 -11.28
N ARG A 77 11.27 -6.02 -11.87
CA ARG A 77 10.05 -6.51 -11.19
C ARG A 77 10.37 -7.39 -10.00
N THR A 78 11.32 -8.31 -10.18
CA THR A 78 11.78 -9.21 -9.13
C THR A 78 12.48 -8.45 -7.99
N SER A 79 13.35 -7.49 -8.31
CA SER A 79 14.04 -6.66 -7.29
C SER A 79 13.09 -5.74 -6.51
N LEU A 80 12.01 -5.25 -7.13
CA LEU A 80 10.98 -4.46 -6.46
C LEU A 80 9.99 -5.29 -5.64
N GLY A 81 10.08 -6.63 -5.68
CA GLY A 81 9.11 -7.51 -5.02
C GLY A 81 7.71 -7.41 -5.60
N TRP A 82 7.56 -6.86 -6.82
CA TRP A 82 6.29 -6.73 -7.54
C TRP A 82 5.92 -8.06 -8.23
N GLY A 83 6.03 -9.17 -7.50
CA GLY A 83 5.58 -10.49 -7.95
C GLY A 83 4.06 -10.67 -7.92
N MET A 84 3.32 -9.62 -7.55
CA MET A 84 1.87 -9.55 -7.74
C MET A 84 1.59 -9.08 -9.17
N ASP A 85 0.81 -9.85 -9.92
CA ASP A 85 0.31 -9.42 -11.23
C ASP A 85 -0.25 -7.99 -11.15
N ALA A 86 0.07 -7.13 -12.11
CA ALA A 86 -0.47 -5.77 -12.16
C ALA A 86 -2.02 -5.77 -12.07
N ALA A 87 -2.65 -6.86 -12.53
CA ALA A 87 -4.07 -7.13 -12.35
C ALA A 87 -4.47 -7.30 -10.88
N SER A 88 -3.74 -8.08 -10.07
CA SER A 88 -4.03 -8.28 -8.65
C SER A 88 -3.75 -7.03 -7.81
N LEU A 89 -2.72 -6.25 -8.16
CA LEU A 89 -2.47 -4.93 -7.57
C LEU A 89 -3.58 -3.93 -7.91
N GLN A 90 -4.09 -3.91 -9.14
CA GLN A 90 -5.22 -3.08 -9.53
C GLN A 90 -6.54 -3.54 -8.88
N GLN A 91 -6.69 -4.85 -8.65
CA GLN A 91 -7.84 -5.45 -7.97
C GLN A 91 -7.81 -5.18 -6.46
N GLN A 92 -6.64 -5.24 -5.83
CA GLN A 92 -6.43 -4.81 -4.44
C GLN A 92 -6.56 -3.29 -4.29
N ALA A 93 -6.08 -2.49 -5.24
CA ALA A 93 -6.28 -1.04 -5.21
C ALA A 93 -7.75 -0.67 -5.41
N ARG A 94 -8.51 -1.42 -6.23
CA ARG A 94 -9.98 -1.29 -6.35
C ARG A 94 -10.72 -1.79 -5.10
N ALA A 95 -10.22 -2.82 -4.43
CA ALA A 95 -10.80 -3.30 -3.18
C ALA A 95 -10.50 -2.36 -1.99
N ALA A 96 -9.31 -1.74 -2.00
CA ALA A 96 -8.87 -0.76 -1.01
C ALA A 96 -9.39 0.66 -1.28
N SER A 97 -9.83 0.93 -2.52
CA SER A 97 -10.60 2.13 -2.84
C SER A 97 -12.08 1.82 -2.63
N PRO A 98 -12.72 2.20 -1.51
CA PRO A 98 -14.17 2.25 -1.49
C PRO A 98 -14.57 3.19 -2.61
N SER A 99 -15.07 2.62 -3.70
CA SER A 99 -15.60 3.40 -4.81
C SER A 99 -16.64 4.33 -4.21
N LEU A 100 -16.35 5.63 -4.27
CA LEU A 100 -17.32 6.71 -4.28
C LEU A 100 -18.27 6.48 -5.46
N ARG A 101 -19.16 5.50 -5.34
CA ARG A 101 -20.34 5.35 -6.19
C ARG A 101 -21.49 6.04 -5.48
N GLY A 102 -21.77 7.24 -5.95
CA GLY A 102 -23.03 7.94 -5.73
C GLY A 102 -22.99 9.01 -4.63
N PRO A 103 -23.57 10.19 -4.87
CA PRO A 103 -23.77 11.16 -3.81
C PRO A 103 -24.87 10.62 -2.89
N GLY A 104 -24.57 10.43 -1.60
CA GLY A 104 -25.61 10.31 -0.57
C GLY A 104 -25.76 8.98 0.17
N SER A 105 -24.69 8.29 0.57
CA SER A 105 -24.83 7.35 1.69
C SER A 105 -23.70 7.45 2.70
N LEU A 106 -23.93 8.20 3.77
CA LEU A 106 -23.07 8.30 4.96
C LEU A 106 -23.30 7.16 5.96
N LEU A 107 -23.92 6.05 5.55
CA LEU A 107 -24.28 4.97 6.46
C LEU A 107 -23.55 3.66 6.11
N PRO A 108 -22.90 3.01 7.11
CA PRO A 108 -22.25 1.73 6.91
C PRO A 108 -23.29 0.64 6.52
N PRO A 109 -22.87 -0.44 5.85
CA PRO A 109 -23.77 -1.48 5.32
C PRO A 109 -24.72 -2.09 6.38
N ALA A 110 -24.25 -2.21 7.62
CA ALA A 110 -25.05 -2.69 8.75
C ALA A 110 -26.20 -1.74 9.13
N ALA A 111 -25.97 -0.42 9.05
CA ALA A 111 -27.00 0.59 9.36
C ALA A 111 -28.08 0.64 8.28
N ARG A 112 -27.75 0.33 7.01
CA ARG A 112 -28.73 0.19 5.93
C ARG A 112 -29.62 -1.03 6.08
N ALA A 113 -29.06 -2.17 6.51
CA ALA A 113 -29.83 -3.38 6.74
C ALA A 113 -30.81 -3.21 7.91
N ALA A 114 -30.42 -2.48 8.96
CA ALA A 114 -31.29 -2.15 10.08
C ALA A 114 -32.45 -1.24 9.67
N LEU A 115 -32.20 -0.20 8.86
CA LEU A 115 -33.25 0.71 8.39
C LEU A 115 -34.28 0.01 7.49
N ALA A 116 -33.82 -0.90 6.62
CA ALA A 116 -34.70 -1.70 5.77
C ALA A 116 -35.57 -2.68 6.57
N GLN A 117 -35.09 -3.17 7.71
CA GLN A 117 -35.87 -4.00 8.63
C GLN A 117 -36.92 -3.18 9.39
N GLU A 118 -36.60 -1.95 9.79
CA GLU A 118 -37.59 -1.03 10.39
C GLU A 118 -38.71 -0.64 9.41
N GLU A 119 -38.39 -0.40 8.13
CA GLU A 119 -39.41 -0.12 7.11
C GLU A 119 -40.32 -1.33 6.84
N GLN A 120 -39.79 -2.56 6.88
CA GLN A 120 -40.60 -3.77 6.72
C GLN A 120 -41.51 -4.06 7.92
N GLN A 121 -41.09 -3.70 9.14
CA GLN A 121 -41.93 -3.87 10.33
C GLN A 121 -43.10 -2.86 10.37
N GLN A 122 -42.90 -1.64 9.85
CA GLN A 122 -43.99 -0.65 9.78
C GLN A 122 -45.06 -0.99 8.72
N GLN A 123 -44.71 -1.74 7.67
CA GLN A 123 -45.69 -2.21 6.67
C GLN A 123 -46.55 -3.38 7.14
N GLN A 124 -46.15 -4.12 8.19
CA GLN A 124 -46.94 -5.23 8.74
C GLN A 124 -47.94 -4.82 9.83
N GLN A 125 -47.96 -3.54 10.22
CA GLN A 125 -48.90 -3.01 11.23
C GLN A 125 -49.95 -2.06 10.65
N ARG A 126 -50.19 -2.07 9.33
CA ARG A 126 -51.33 -1.41 8.69
C ARG A 126 -52.31 -2.41 8.12
#